data_AF-A0A0B5I0E3-F1
#
_entry.id   AF-A0A0B5I0E3-F1
#
_cell.length_a   1.000
_cell.length_b   1.000
_cell.length_c   1.000
_cell.angle_alpha   90.00
_cell.angle_beta   90.00
_cell.angle_gamma   90.00
#
_symmetry.space_group_name_H-M   'P 1'
#
loop_
_entity.id
_entity.type
_entity.pdbx_description
1 polymer ?
#
loop_
_entity_poly.entity_id
_entity_poly.type
_entity_poly.pdbx_seq_one_letter_code
_entity_poly.pdbx_strand_id
1 'polypeptide(L)'
;MNEYLILIYILLMFIALAFAEGYTEGRYGWAARSYGWKINFFKRKLTAYHFWMWIILLPMALIFPLIIYGFNLKLLGIILAGYFLGSVVNDISWYIVNPKVTLKDFNPKFAAWYHWWNILGIKIPDFYIFYPIIAIIIWLLFVI
;
A
#
# COMPACT_ATOMS: atom_id res chain seq x y z
N MET A 1 -4.91 -6.69 24.31
CA MET A 1 -4.30 -6.32 23.02
C MET A 1 -4.77 -4.90 22.71
N ASN A 2 -3.88 -3.95 22.39
CA ASN A 2 -4.29 -2.57 22.07
C ASN A 2 -4.44 -2.46 20.55
N GLU A 3 -5.68 -2.43 20.07
CA GLU A 3 -6.04 -2.49 18.66
C GLU A 3 -5.53 -1.28 17.89
N TYR A 4 -5.69 -0.09 18.48
CA TYR A 4 -5.25 1.17 17.88
C TYR A 4 -3.73 1.23 17.77
N LEU A 5 -3.01 0.71 18.77
CA LEU A 5 -1.56 0.66 18.71
C LEU A 5 -1.05 -0.24 17.57
N ILE A 6 -1.70 -1.40 17.36
CA ILE A 6 -1.35 -2.31 16.26
C ILE A 6 -1.65 -1.65 14.91
N LEU A 7 -2.81 -0.98 14.79
CA LEU A 7 -3.15 -0.24 13.58
C LEU A 7 -2.11 0.85 13.30
N ILE A 8 -1.77 1.69 14.29
CA ILE A 8 -0.74 2.74 14.16
C ILE A 8 0.60 2.13 13.74
N TYR A 9 1.01 1.02 14.35
CA TYR A 9 2.23 0.31 13.97
C TYR A 9 2.22 -0.09 12.49
N ILE A 10 1.12 -0.66 12.00
CA ILE A 10 0.98 -1.04 10.59
C ILE A 10 1.06 0.20 9.69
N LEU A 11 0.38 1.30 10.03
CA LEU A 11 0.44 2.53 9.24
C LEU A 11 1.85 3.13 9.19
N LEU A 12 2.60 3.11 10.30
CA LEU A 12 4.00 3.54 10.33
C LEU A 12 4.89 2.64 9.47
N MET A 13 4.64 1.33 9.46
CA MET A 13 5.34 0.40 8.57
C MET A 13 5.10 0.73 7.10
N PHE A 14 3.87 1.10 6.70
CA PHE A 14 3.56 1.54 5.33
C PHE A 14 4.20 2.89 4.98
N ILE A 15 4.32 3.81 5.94
CA ILE A 15 5.09 5.05 5.73
C ILE A 15 6.57 4.71 5.46
N ALA A 16 7.16 3.80 6.25
CA ALA A 16 8.54 3.35 6.04
C ALA A 16 8.72 2.63 4.68
N LEU A 17 7.72 1.84 4.27
CA LEU A 17 7.68 1.19 2.96
C LEU A 17 7.73 2.21 1.82
N ALA A 18 7.04 3.35 1.97
CA ALA A 18 7.01 4.41 0.97
C ALA A 18 8.40 5.03 0.73
N PHE A 19 9.25 5.11 1.76
CA PHE A 19 10.66 5.50 1.56
C PHE A 19 11.40 4.47 0.71
N ALA A 20 11.29 3.18 1.06
CA ALA A 20 11.95 2.10 0.30
C ALA A 20 11.48 2.07 -1.16
N GLU A 21 10.17 2.24 -1.40
CA GLU A 21 9.56 2.36 -2.72
C GLU A 21 10.06 3.62 -3.45
N GLY A 22 10.10 4.77 -2.78
CA GLY A 22 10.60 6.02 -3.34
C GLY A 22 12.04 5.92 -3.87
N TYR A 23 12.94 5.30 -3.09
CA TYR A 23 14.32 5.09 -3.51
C TYR A 23 14.47 4.03 -4.59
N THR A 24 13.61 3.02 -4.61
CA THR A 24 13.68 1.93 -5.59
C THR A 24 13.09 2.32 -6.94
N GLU A 25 11.97 3.06 -6.95
CA GLU A 25 11.26 3.42 -8.18
C GLU A 25 11.77 4.73 -8.80
N GLY A 26 12.20 5.68 -7.97
CA GLY A 26 12.56 7.02 -8.40
C GLY A 26 11.39 7.73 -9.10
N ARG A 27 11.65 8.37 -10.24
CA ARG A 27 10.65 9.21 -10.93
C ARG A 27 9.59 8.44 -11.72
N TYR A 28 9.88 7.21 -12.14
CA TYR A 28 9.06 6.55 -13.17
C TYR A 28 7.85 5.80 -12.60
N GLY A 29 7.79 5.63 -11.27
CA GLY A 29 6.77 4.85 -10.59
C GLY A 29 6.75 3.38 -11.01
N TRP A 30 6.01 2.57 -10.26
CA TRP A 30 5.68 1.18 -10.60
C TRP A 30 6.90 0.34 -11.03
N ALA A 31 8.04 0.60 -10.41
CA ALA A 31 9.32 -0.04 -10.66
C ALA A 31 9.72 -0.13 -12.15
N ALA A 32 9.29 0.82 -13.00
CA ALA A 32 9.45 0.72 -14.45
C ALA A 32 10.92 0.54 -14.87
N ARG A 33 11.84 1.18 -14.14
CA ARG A 33 13.30 1.12 -14.35
C ARG A 33 14.06 0.41 -13.21
N SER A 34 13.36 -0.37 -12.39
CA SER A 34 14.01 -1.16 -11.34
C SER A 34 14.98 -2.20 -11.92
N TYR A 35 16.04 -2.47 -11.16
CA TYR A 35 16.98 -3.54 -11.40
C TYR A 35 16.40 -4.90 -10.97
N GLY A 36 16.83 -5.97 -11.64
CA GLY A 36 16.39 -7.34 -11.36
C GLY A 36 15.52 -7.94 -12.46
N TRP A 37 15.04 -9.16 -12.20
CA TRP A 37 14.22 -9.91 -13.14
C TRP A 37 12.85 -9.27 -13.35
N LYS A 38 12.27 -9.49 -14.53
CA LYS A 38 10.92 -9.06 -14.90
C LYS A 38 10.21 -10.24 -15.54
N ILE A 39 9.13 -10.70 -14.91
CA ILE A 39 8.29 -11.78 -15.43
C ILE A 39 7.04 -11.13 -16.02
N ASN A 40 6.73 -11.44 -17.28
CA ASN A 40 5.50 -10.97 -17.91
C ASN A 40 4.32 -11.74 -17.32
N PHE A 41 3.38 -11.03 -16.69
CA PHE A 41 2.19 -11.60 -16.09
C PHE A 41 0.95 -10.93 -16.69
N PHE A 42 0.36 -11.56 -17.70
CA PHE A 42 -0.69 -10.98 -18.53
C PHE A 42 -0.32 -9.57 -19.06
N LYS A 43 -1.11 -8.55 -18.70
CA LYS A 43 -0.94 -7.15 -19.14
C LYS A 43 0.06 -6.37 -18.28
N ARG A 44 0.58 -6.93 -17.20
CA ARG A 44 1.53 -6.26 -16.28
C ARG A 44 2.83 -7.06 -16.15
N LYS A 45 3.91 -6.39 -15.77
CA LYS A 45 5.18 -7.05 -15.47
C LYS A 45 5.34 -7.17 -13.97
N LEU A 46 5.51 -8.39 -13.48
CA LEU A 46 5.96 -8.64 -12.11
C LEU A 46 7.47 -8.44 -12.07
N THR A 47 7.93 -7.37 -11.43
CA THR A 47 9.36 -7.11 -11.23
C THR A 47 9.86 -7.80 -9.96
N ALA A 48 11.15 -8.08 -9.88
CA ALA A 48 11.79 -8.58 -8.67
C ALA A 48 11.45 -7.75 -7.42
N TYR A 49 11.45 -6.42 -7.54
CA TYR A 49 11.04 -5.50 -6.49
C TYR A 49 9.62 -5.79 -5.98
N HIS A 50 8.62 -5.77 -6.88
CA HIS A 50 7.23 -6.06 -6.52
C HIS A 50 7.07 -7.41 -5.83
N PHE A 51 7.78 -8.43 -6.30
CA PHE A 51 7.75 -9.75 -5.66
C PHE A 51 8.35 -9.72 -4.26
N TRP A 52 9.60 -9.30 -4.11
CA TRP A 52 10.26 -9.36 -2.81
C TRP A 52 9.62 -8.44 -1.78
N MET A 53 9.19 -7.25 -2.19
CA MET A 53 8.64 -6.27 -1.27
C MET A 53 7.16 -6.51 -0.96
N TRP A 54 6.32 -6.67 -1.99
CA TRP A 54 4.86 -6.75 -1.80
C TRP A 54 4.33 -8.18 -1.61
N ILE A 55 5.01 -9.22 -2.12
CA ILE A 55 4.55 -10.61 -2.02
C ILE A 55 5.24 -11.35 -0.87
N ILE A 56 6.50 -11.02 -0.57
CA ILE A 56 7.26 -11.70 0.49
C ILE A 56 7.35 -10.85 1.75
N LEU A 57 8.05 -9.71 1.70
CA LEU A 57 8.38 -8.91 2.88
C LEU A 57 7.14 -8.38 3.60
N LEU A 58 6.24 -7.70 2.86
CA LEU A 58 5.07 -7.08 3.46
C LEU A 58 4.13 -8.11 4.13
N PRO A 59 3.75 -9.24 3.48
CA PRO A 59 2.96 -10.27 4.15
C PRO A 59 3.66 -10.84 5.38
N MET A 60 4.97 -11.13 5.31
CA MET A 60 5.74 -11.61 6.46
C MET A 60 5.71 -10.63 7.64
N ALA A 61 5.84 -9.33 7.37
CA ALA A 61 5.77 -8.29 8.40
C ALA A 61 4.36 -8.16 8.99
N LEU A 62 3.31 -8.25 8.16
CA LEU A 62 1.91 -8.14 8.58
C LEU A 62 1.43 -9.35 9.39
N ILE A 63 1.90 -10.56 9.11
CA ILE A 63 1.54 -11.75 9.89
C ILE A 63 2.30 -11.84 11.21
N PHE A 64 3.36 -11.06 11.42
CA PHE A 64 4.21 -11.15 12.60
C PHE A 64 3.44 -11.03 13.94
N PRO A 65 2.45 -10.12 14.10
CA PRO A 65 1.61 -10.10 15.30
C PRO A 65 0.82 -11.40 15.51
N LEU A 66 0.35 -12.06 14.45
CA LEU A 66 -0.36 -13.36 14.56
C LEU A 66 0.58 -14.49 14.99
N ILE A 67 1.86 -14.41 14.63
CA ILE A 67 2.87 -15.38 15.10
C ILE A 67 3.11 -15.22 16.59
N ILE A 68 3.21 -13.97 17.08
CA ILE A 68 3.49 -13.68 18.50
C ILE A 68 2.27 -13.99 19.39
N TYR A 69 1.09 -13.51 19.01
CA TYR A 69 -0.11 -13.58 19.85
C TYR A 69 -1.01 -14.78 19.54
N GLY A 70 -0.64 -15.58 18.54
CA GLY A 70 -1.49 -16.63 17.99
C GLY A 70 -2.57 -16.11 17.05
N PHE A 71 -3.23 -17.04 16.37
CA PHE A 71 -4.34 -16.69 15.48
C PHE A 71 -5.53 -16.18 16.28
N ASN A 72 -6.00 -14.98 15.94
CA ASN A 72 -7.17 -14.36 16.53
C ASN A 72 -7.91 -13.59 15.42
N LEU A 73 -9.22 -13.82 15.28
CA LEU A 73 -10.00 -13.23 14.18
C LEU A 73 -10.04 -11.70 14.25
N LYS A 74 -10.09 -11.14 15.46
CA LYS A 74 -10.03 -9.69 15.68
C LYS A 74 -8.65 -9.12 15.33
N LEU A 75 -7.56 -9.79 15.68
CA LEU A 75 -6.21 -9.41 15.25
C LEU A 75 -6.04 -9.48 13.73
N LEU A 76 -6.55 -10.55 13.10
CA LEU A 76 -6.56 -10.66 11.64
C LEU A 76 -7.35 -9.50 11.01
N GLY A 77 -8.51 -9.15 11.58
CA GLY A 77 -9.31 -7.99 11.15
C GLY A 77 -8.54 -6.68 11.21
N ILE A 78 -7.81 -6.43 12.31
CA ILE A 78 -6.96 -5.23 12.45
C ILE A 78 -5.85 -5.23 11.40
N ILE A 79 -5.20 -6.37 11.15
CA ILE A 79 -4.13 -6.50 10.15
C ILE A 79 -4.67 -6.23 8.74
N LEU A 80 -5.81 -6.82 8.39
CA LEU A 80 -6.41 -6.65 7.06
C LEU A 80 -6.91 -5.21 6.86
N ALA A 81 -7.58 -4.62 7.86
CA ALA A 81 -8.00 -3.22 7.80
C ALA A 81 -6.77 -2.29 7.67
N GLY A 82 -5.72 -2.56 8.45
CA GLY A 82 -4.45 -1.86 8.40
C GLY A 82 -3.73 -2.01 7.05
N TYR A 83 -3.83 -3.17 6.40
CA TYR A 83 -3.27 -3.39 5.05
C TYR A 83 -3.95 -2.50 4.01
N PHE A 84 -5.29 -2.48 3.98
CA PHE A 84 -6.03 -1.69 2.99
C PHE A 84 -5.83 -0.19 3.23
N LEU A 85 -5.98 0.27 4.46
CA LEU A 85 -5.75 1.67 4.80
C LEU A 85 -4.28 2.06 4.60
N GLY A 86 -3.37 1.21 5.06
CA GLY A 86 -1.92 1.40 4.97
C GLY A 86 -1.42 1.48 3.54
N SER A 87 -2.00 0.73 2.60
CA SER A 87 -1.65 0.82 1.17
C SER A 87 -1.95 2.20 0.59
N VAL A 88 -3.05 2.84 1.00
CA VAL A 88 -3.37 4.23 0.61
C VAL A 88 -2.40 5.20 1.29
N VAL A 89 -2.10 4.99 2.57
CA VAL A 89 -1.12 5.80 3.30
C VAL A 89 0.27 5.71 2.67
N ASN A 90 0.71 4.53 2.24
CA ASN A 90 1.97 4.33 1.54
C ASN A 90 2.01 5.12 0.25
N ASP A 91 0.97 5.05 -0.57
CA ASP A 91 0.93 5.76 -1.85
C ASP A 91 1.00 7.29 -1.65
N ILE A 92 0.18 7.84 -0.75
CA ILE A 92 0.25 9.27 -0.39
C ILE A 92 1.66 9.62 0.13
N SER A 93 2.20 8.80 1.03
CA SER A 93 3.52 9.01 1.60
C SER A 93 4.60 8.98 0.53
N TRP A 94 4.47 8.16 -0.50
CA TRP A 94 5.43 8.09 -1.61
C TRP A 94 5.57 9.44 -2.32
N TYR A 95 4.46 10.13 -2.62
CA TYR A 95 4.51 11.48 -3.21
C TYR A 95 5.08 12.55 -2.26
N ILE A 96 5.10 12.29 -0.96
CA ILE A 96 5.66 13.17 0.06
C ILE A 96 7.16 12.94 0.21
N VAL A 97 7.60 11.69 0.27
CA VAL A 97 8.97 11.31 0.67
C VAL A 97 9.90 11.04 -0.52
N ASN A 98 9.36 10.78 -1.71
CA ASN A 98 10.17 10.52 -2.90
C ASN A 98 10.88 11.80 -3.38
N PRO A 99 12.23 11.85 -3.40
CA PRO A 99 12.98 13.05 -3.75
C PRO A 99 12.90 13.43 -5.24
N LYS A 100 12.31 12.57 -6.09
CA LYS A 100 12.19 12.78 -7.54
C LYS A 100 10.76 13.12 -7.99
N VAL A 101 9.82 13.21 -7.04
CA VAL A 101 8.40 13.42 -7.29
C VAL A 101 7.87 14.45 -6.30
N THR A 102 6.80 15.15 -6.66
CA THR A 102 6.12 16.12 -5.80
C THR A 102 4.62 15.82 -5.76
N LEU A 103 3.90 16.40 -4.80
CA LEU A 103 2.44 16.29 -4.73
C LEU A 103 1.73 16.78 -6.01
N LYS A 104 2.36 17.66 -6.80
CA LYS A 104 1.80 18.14 -8.09
C LYS A 104 1.81 17.04 -9.16
N ASP A 105 2.68 16.06 -9.02
CA ASP A 105 2.75 14.92 -9.90
C ASP A 105 1.63 13.89 -9.62
N PHE A 106 0.85 14.06 -8.54
CA PHE A 106 -0.36 13.29 -8.29
C PHE A 106 -1.49 13.70 -9.24
N ASN A 107 -1.40 13.24 -10.49
CA ASN A 107 -2.38 13.50 -11.51
C ASN A 107 -2.38 12.37 -12.57
N PRO A 108 -3.48 12.20 -13.32
CA PRO A 108 -3.59 11.10 -14.29
C PRO A 108 -2.60 11.13 -15.45
N LYS A 109 -1.93 12.27 -15.72
CA LYS A 109 -0.92 12.33 -16.80
C LYS A 109 0.40 11.69 -16.35
N PHE A 110 0.82 11.96 -15.12
CA PHE A 110 2.05 11.40 -14.57
C PHE A 110 1.82 9.99 -14.01
N ALA A 111 0.83 9.85 -13.13
CA ALA A 111 0.50 8.60 -12.46
C ALA A 111 -0.50 7.77 -13.27
N ALA A 112 -0.09 7.44 -14.51
CA ALA A 112 -0.90 6.72 -15.48
C ALA A 112 -1.12 5.24 -15.14
N TRP A 113 -0.46 4.73 -14.09
CA TRP A 113 -0.60 3.35 -13.61
C TRP A 113 -1.85 3.12 -12.78
N TYR A 114 -2.51 4.16 -12.28
CA TYR A 114 -3.81 4.02 -11.62
C TYR A 114 -4.97 4.05 -12.61
N HIS A 115 -6.08 3.45 -12.17
CA HIS A 115 -7.37 3.71 -12.77
C HIS A 115 -8.02 4.90 -12.05
N TRP A 116 -8.27 5.99 -12.77
CA TRP A 116 -8.77 7.25 -12.21
C TRP A 116 -10.27 7.39 -12.44
N TRP A 117 -11.02 7.62 -11.36
CA TRP A 117 -12.42 8.03 -11.41
C TRP A 117 -12.51 9.55 -11.48
N ASN A 118 -13.49 10.06 -12.23
CA ASN A 118 -13.82 11.48 -12.25
C ASN A 118 -15.12 11.70 -11.47
N ILE A 119 -15.02 12.23 -10.25
CA ILE A 119 -16.15 12.47 -9.36
C ILE A 119 -16.27 13.98 -9.19
N LEU A 120 -17.36 14.57 -9.72
CA LEU A 120 -17.62 16.01 -9.63
C LEU A 120 -16.46 16.90 -10.11
N GLY A 121 -15.69 16.44 -11.11
CA GLY A 121 -14.54 17.16 -11.65
C GLY A 121 -13.21 16.87 -10.94
N ILE A 122 -13.23 16.16 -9.81
CA ILE A 122 -12.04 15.72 -9.08
C ILE A 122 -11.66 14.32 -9.57
N LYS A 123 -10.39 14.16 -9.95
CA LYS A 123 -9.86 12.87 -10.38
C LYS A 123 -9.21 12.18 -9.19
N ILE A 124 -9.68 10.97 -8.87
CA ILE A 124 -9.21 10.19 -7.71
C ILE A 124 -8.91 8.76 -8.17
N PRO A 125 -7.77 8.16 -7.79
CA PRO A 125 -7.52 6.75 -8.04
C PRO A 125 -8.60 5.88 -7.38
N ASP A 126 -9.04 4.84 -8.07
CA ASP A 126 -10.06 3.91 -7.57
C ASP A 126 -9.75 3.35 -6.17
N PHE A 127 -8.52 2.91 -5.92
CA PHE A 127 -8.15 2.31 -4.65
C PHE A 127 -8.15 3.29 -3.47
N TYR A 128 -8.01 4.60 -3.71
CA TYR A 128 -8.18 5.63 -2.67
C TYR A 128 -9.60 5.68 -2.12
N ILE A 129 -10.57 5.11 -2.84
CA ILE A 129 -11.97 5.02 -2.43
C ILE A 129 -12.27 3.61 -1.90
N PHE A 130 -11.96 2.59 -2.70
CA PHE A 130 -12.34 1.22 -2.35
C PHE A 130 -11.57 0.67 -1.15
N TYR A 131 -10.28 0.97 -1.00
CA TYR A 131 -9.49 0.39 0.09
C TYR A 131 -9.92 0.94 1.45
N PRO A 132 -10.14 2.26 1.66
CA PRO A 132 -10.68 2.75 2.92
C PRO A 132 -12.07 2.20 3.23
N ILE A 133 -12.94 2.04 2.23
CA ILE A 133 -14.26 1.42 2.41
C ILE A 133 -14.13 -0.03 2.89
N ILE A 134 -13.27 -0.82 2.24
CA ILE A 134 -13.00 -2.22 2.64
C ILE A 134 -12.43 -2.26 4.05
N ALA A 135 -11.49 -1.37 4.39
CA ALA A 135 -10.91 -1.30 5.73
C ALA A 135 -11.97 -1.00 6.80
N ILE A 136 -12.89 -0.06 6.54
CA ILE A 136 -14.02 0.25 7.43
C ILE A 136 -14.92 -0.96 7.60
N ILE A 137 -15.31 -1.64 6.51
CA ILE A 137 -16.15 -2.84 6.57
C ILE A 137 -15.49 -3.93 7.42
N ILE A 138 -14.20 -4.20 7.21
CA ILE A 138 -13.45 -5.19 7.99
C ILE A 138 -13.41 -4.79 9.47
N TRP A 139 -13.16 -3.51 9.77
CA TRP A 139 -13.13 -3.02 11.14
C TRP A 139 -14.48 -3.21 11.85
N LEU A 140 -15.58 -2.87 11.17
CA LEU A 140 -16.93 -3.04 11.70
C LEU A 140 -17.34 -4.51 11.90
N LEU A 141 -16.84 -5.43 11.06
CA LEU A 141 -17.22 -6.84 11.13
C LEU A 141 -16.38 -7.67 12.10
N PHE A 142 -15.11 -7.32 12.29
CA PHE A 142 -14.15 -8.18 13.00
C PHE A 142 -13.51 -7.52 14.23
N VAL A 143 -13.63 -6.20 14.41
CA VAL A 143 -12.90 -5.47 15.47
C VAL A 143 -13.81 -4.87 16.54
N ILE A 144 -14.90 -4.23 16.11
CA ILE A 144 -15.98 -3.75 16.99
C ILE A 144 -16.84 -4.94 17.41
#